data_AF-A0A251R1T1-F1
#
_entry.id   AF-A0A251R1T1-F1
#
_cell.length_a   1.000
_cell.length_b   1.000
_cell.length_c   1.000
_cell.angle_alpha   90.00
_cell.angle_beta   90.00
_cell.angle_gamma   90.00
#
_symmetry.space_group_name_H-M   'P 1'
#
loop_
_entity.id
_entity.type
_entity.pdbx_description
1 polymer ?
#
loop_
_entity_poly.entity_id
_entity_poly.type
_entity_poly.pdbx_seq_one_letter_code
_entity_poly.pdbx_strand_id
1 'polypeptide(L)'
;MQTRHWNLVYSLATLFLQLLLQYLMTITAIDPDKEAYEFGLPYIQRAGVDHKINFCHSDALTVLNDLIANGKEEGSFDFAFVDANKDAYIKYHELLLKLVKVGGIIAYDNTLWFGTVVEAEENVEEFAKKGRKHLLQLNSFLAADDRIELALVSIGDGLTLCRRLY
;
A
#
# COMPACT_ATOMS: atom_id res chain seq x y z
N MET A 1 -6.42 -24.04 -26.93
CA MET A 1 -5.07 -23.46 -27.10
C MET A 1 -4.88 -22.41 -26.01
N GLN A 2 -4.09 -22.76 -24.99
CA GLN A 2 -3.74 -21.91 -23.84
C GLN A 2 -2.70 -20.87 -24.27
N THR A 3 -3.05 -19.60 -24.23
CA THR A 3 -2.07 -18.50 -24.22
C THR A 3 -1.74 -18.17 -22.76
N ARG A 4 -0.69 -18.82 -22.25
CA ARG A 4 0.01 -18.40 -21.03
C ARG A 4 0.57 -17.00 -21.27
N HIS A 5 -0.04 -15.98 -20.67
CA HIS A 5 0.58 -14.67 -20.54
C HIS A 5 1.48 -14.70 -19.30
N TRP A 6 2.78 -14.62 -19.54
CA TRP A 6 3.77 -14.38 -18.51
C TRP A 6 3.70 -12.90 -18.14
N ASN A 7 3.22 -12.59 -16.94
CA ASN A 7 3.54 -11.32 -16.28
C ASN A 7 4.25 -11.69 -14.97
N LEU A 8 5.57 -11.48 -14.96
CA LEU A 8 6.40 -11.53 -13.76
C LEU A 8 5.82 -10.56 -12.72
N VAL A 9 5.31 -11.06 -11.60
CA VAL A 9 5.09 -10.25 -10.38
C VAL A 9 6.26 -10.52 -9.46
N TYR A 10 7.40 -9.88 -9.72
CA TYR A 10 8.39 -9.64 -8.68
C TYR A 10 8.02 -8.30 -8.07
N SER A 11 7.33 -8.28 -6.93
CA SER A 11 7.04 -7.01 -6.28
C SER A 11 8.36 -6.43 -5.77
N LEU A 12 8.73 -5.27 -6.31
CA LEU A 12 9.76 -4.38 -5.79
C LEU A 12 9.58 -4.10 -4.28
N ALA A 13 8.36 -4.31 -3.76
CA ALA A 13 8.06 -4.31 -2.34
C ALA A 13 8.98 -5.24 -1.53
N THR A 14 9.39 -6.42 -2.04
CA THR A 14 10.25 -7.34 -1.25
C THR A 14 11.68 -6.82 -1.08
N LEU A 15 12.25 -6.18 -2.11
CA LEU A 15 13.61 -5.61 -2.05
C LEU A 15 13.63 -4.28 -1.27
N PHE A 16 12.57 -3.49 -1.40
CA PHE A 16 12.38 -2.25 -0.64
C PHE A 16 12.12 -2.54 0.85
N LEU A 17 11.35 -3.60 1.16
CA LEU A 17 11.24 -4.13 2.52
C LEU A 17 12.61 -4.51 3.06
N GLN A 18 13.51 -5.08 2.26
CA GLN A 18 14.84 -5.53 2.70
C GLN A 18 15.71 -4.41 3.29
N LEU A 19 15.63 -3.19 2.75
CA LEU A 19 16.30 -2.00 3.28
C LEU A 19 15.61 -1.46 4.53
N LEU A 20 14.27 -1.45 4.55
CA LEU A 20 13.49 -1.02 5.72
C LEU A 20 13.59 -2.02 6.89
N LEU A 21 13.69 -3.31 6.60
CA LEU A 21 13.77 -4.42 7.55
C LEU A 21 15.05 -4.38 8.40
N GLN A 22 16.10 -3.66 7.99
CA GLN A 22 17.25 -3.44 8.88
C GLN A 22 16.91 -2.47 10.01
N TYR A 23 16.02 -1.51 9.79
CA TYR A 23 15.71 -0.42 10.73
C TYR A 23 14.34 -0.58 11.43
N LEU A 24 13.41 -1.34 10.85
CA LEU A 24 12.13 -1.65 11.48
C LEU A 24 12.26 -2.80 12.48
N MET A 25 11.57 -2.66 13.61
CA MET A 25 11.51 -3.68 14.67
C MET A 25 10.55 -4.81 14.29
N THR A 26 9.38 -4.48 13.73
CA THR A 26 8.33 -5.45 13.39
C THR A 26 7.47 -4.92 12.22
N ILE A 27 6.98 -5.82 11.37
CA ILE A 27 6.10 -5.52 10.23
C ILE A 27 4.85 -6.38 10.32
N THR A 28 3.69 -5.76 10.21
CA THR A 28 2.42 -6.45 9.93
C THR A 28 2.19 -6.42 8.42
N ALA A 29 2.26 -7.59 7.78
CA ALA A 29 2.04 -7.74 6.34
C ALA A 29 0.68 -8.40 6.10
N ILE A 30 -0.17 -7.82 5.25
CA ILE A 30 -1.54 -8.30 5.03
C ILE A 30 -1.74 -8.51 3.53
N ASP A 31 -2.08 -9.73 3.14
CA ASP A 31 -2.38 -10.06 1.74
C ASP A 31 -3.39 -11.22 1.69
N PRO A 32 -4.43 -11.14 0.84
CA PRO A 32 -5.32 -12.28 0.59
C PRO A 32 -4.67 -13.39 -0.25
N ASP A 33 -3.55 -13.12 -0.95
CA ASP A 33 -2.82 -14.11 -1.75
C ASP A 33 -1.65 -14.69 -0.95
N LYS A 34 -1.91 -15.81 -0.27
CA LYS A 34 -0.87 -16.55 0.46
C LYS A 34 0.21 -17.13 -0.45
N GLU A 35 -0.13 -17.53 -1.67
CA GLU A 35 0.82 -18.18 -2.58
C GLU A 35 1.89 -17.17 -3.05
N ALA A 36 1.48 -15.93 -3.33
CA ALA A 36 2.40 -14.84 -3.66
C ALA A 36 3.41 -14.57 -2.53
N TYR A 37 2.95 -14.55 -1.27
CA TYR A 37 3.84 -14.41 -0.12
C TYR A 37 4.82 -15.60 0.02
N GLU A 38 4.30 -16.83 -0.06
CA GLU A 38 5.11 -18.04 0.07
C GLU A 38 6.16 -18.19 -1.04
N PHE A 39 5.87 -17.67 -2.25
CA PHE A 39 6.85 -17.59 -3.33
C PHE A 39 8.06 -16.70 -2.98
N GLY A 40 7.82 -15.58 -2.28
CA GLY A 40 8.87 -14.67 -1.83
C GLY A 40 9.60 -15.11 -0.56
N LEU A 41 8.96 -15.94 0.27
CA LEU A 41 9.43 -16.32 1.60
C LEU A 41 10.86 -16.90 1.63
N PRO A 42 11.31 -17.77 0.69
CA PRO A 42 12.69 -18.27 0.69
C PRO A 42 13.73 -17.15 0.60
N TYR A 43 13.44 -16.05 -0.10
CA TYR A 43 14.34 -14.91 -0.23
C TYR A 43 14.37 -14.06 1.05
N ILE A 44 13.21 -13.88 1.68
CA ILE A 44 13.08 -13.21 2.99
C ILE A 44 13.86 -13.99 4.06
N GLN A 45 13.73 -15.32 4.09
CA GLN A 45 14.48 -16.19 5.00
C GLN A 45 15.98 -16.14 4.73
N ARG A 46 16.41 -16.17 3.46
CA ARG A 46 17.83 -16.01 3.09
C ARG A 46 18.41 -14.65 3.53
N ALA A 47 17.56 -13.63 3.65
CA ALA A 47 17.93 -12.32 4.14
C ALA A 47 17.96 -12.22 5.68
N GLY A 48 17.45 -13.24 6.38
CA GLY A 48 17.47 -13.33 7.85
C GLY A 48 16.54 -12.35 8.55
N VAL A 49 15.44 -11.94 7.90
CA VAL A 49 14.51 -10.90 8.38
C VAL A 49 13.07 -11.38 8.50
N ASP A 50 12.82 -12.66 8.22
CA ASP A 50 11.52 -13.33 8.32
C ASP A 50 10.92 -13.21 9.73
N HIS A 51 11.75 -13.30 10.77
CA HIS A 51 11.34 -13.15 12.17
C HIS A 51 10.73 -11.77 12.50
N LYS A 52 10.89 -10.77 11.64
CA LYS A 52 10.30 -9.43 11.81
C LYS A 52 8.91 -9.30 11.19
N ILE A 53 8.49 -10.27 10.36
CA ILE A 53 7.26 -10.20 9.57
C ILE A 53 6.18 -11.05 10.22
N ASN A 54 5.11 -10.39 10.66
CA ASN A 54 3.86 -11.03 11.02
C ASN A 54 2.92 -10.99 9.81
N PHE A 55 2.86 -12.11 9.07
CA PHE A 55 2.00 -12.22 7.89
C PHE A 55 0.58 -12.61 8.27
N CYS A 56 -0.39 -11.81 7.83
CA CYS A 56 -1.82 -12.02 8.00
C CYS A 56 -2.45 -12.37 6.64
N HIS A 57 -2.78 -13.65 6.45
CA HIS A 57 -3.54 -14.11 5.30
C HIS A 57 -5.02 -13.75 5.47
N SER A 58 -5.42 -12.56 5.00
CA SER A 58 -6.77 -12.04 5.16
C SER A 58 -7.01 -10.84 4.24
N ASP A 59 -8.26 -10.40 4.16
CA ASP A 59 -8.61 -9.09 3.61
C ASP A 59 -8.10 -7.96 4.52
N ALA A 60 -7.53 -6.91 3.91
CA ALA A 60 -6.93 -5.81 4.63
C ALA A 60 -7.93 -5.01 5.47
N LEU A 61 -9.17 -4.78 4.98
CA LEU A 61 -10.17 -4.06 5.77
C LEU A 61 -10.53 -4.83 7.04
N THR A 62 -10.62 -6.16 6.95
CA THR A 62 -10.92 -7.01 8.12
C THR A 62 -9.84 -6.85 9.19
N VAL A 63 -8.57 -7.02 8.83
CA VAL A 63 -7.45 -6.90 9.78
C VAL A 63 -7.34 -5.50 10.36
N LEU A 64 -7.47 -4.45 9.53
CA LEU A 64 -7.40 -3.07 10.01
C LEU A 64 -8.52 -2.74 11.01
N ASN A 65 -9.74 -3.23 10.76
CA ASN A 65 -10.85 -3.06 11.70
C ASN A 65 -10.61 -3.81 13.01
N ASP A 66 -10.09 -5.03 12.96
CA ASP A 66 -9.78 -5.82 14.16
C ASP A 66 -8.70 -5.15 15.02
N LEU A 67 -7.67 -4.58 14.39
CA LEU A 67 -6.63 -3.81 15.08
C LEU A 67 -7.21 -2.61 15.82
N ILE A 68 -8.14 -1.88 15.20
CA ILE A 68 -8.83 -0.74 15.82
C ILE A 68 -9.76 -1.19 16.94
N ALA A 69 -10.57 -2.24 16.71
CA ALA A 69 -11.57 -2.72 17.67
C ALA A 69 -10.95 -3.19 18.99
N ASN A 70 -9.70 -3.68 18.95
CA ASN A 70 -8.96 -4.08 20.14
C ASN A 70 -8.43 -2.90 20.97
N GLY A 71 -8.53 -1.64 20.47
CA GLY A 71 -8.28 -0.39 21.18
C GLY A 71 -6.84 -0.14 21.63
N LYS A 72 -5.93 -1.10 21.44
CA LYS A 72 -4.52 -1.04 21.85
C LYS A 72 -3.57 -0.56 20.76
N GLU A 73 -4.03 -0.59 19.52
CA GLU A 73 -3.19 -0.33 18.33
C GLU A 73 -3.48 1.04 17.70
N GLU A 74 -4.33 1.87 18.31
CA GLU A 74 -4.51 3.25 17.86
C GLU A 74 -3.20 4.03 18.06
N GLY A 75 -2.70 4.61 16.97
CA GLY A 75 -1.43 5.33 16.94
C GLY A 75 -0.19 4.47 17.25
N SER A 76 -0.25 3.14 17.10
CA SER A 76 0.90 2.25 17.36
C SER A 76 1.85 2.11 16.17
N PHE A 77 1.40 2.45 14.96
CA PHE A 77 2.21 2.28 13.74
C PHE A 77 2.99 3.55 13.40
N ASP A 78 4.28 3.39 13.10
CA ASP A 78 5.14 4.49 12.62
C ASP A 78 4.93 4.79 11.12
N PHE A 79 4.65 3.74 10.36
CA PHE A 79 4.62 3.77 8.90
C PHE A 79 3.60 2.75 8.36
N ALA A 80 2.91 3.10 7.28
CA ALA A 80 2.07 2.19 6.51
C ALA A 80 2.34 2.34 5.01
N PHE A 81 2.47 1.22 4.30
CA PHE A 81 2.59 1.20 2.84
C PHE A 81 1.38 0.49 2.25
N VAL A 82 0.70 1.15 1.32
CA VAL A 82 -0.55 0.69 0.72
C VAL A 82 -0.32 0.47 -0.77
N ASP A 83 -0.17 -0.81 -1.13
CA ASP A 83 -0.17 -1.29 -2.51
C ASP A 83 -1.15 -2.45 -2.66
N ALA A 84 -2.44 -2.12 -2.64
CA ALA A 84 -3.52 -3.11 -2.73
C ALA A 84 -4.60 -2.68 -3.75
N ASN A 85 -5.83 -3.17 -3.56
CA ASN A 85 -7.01 -2.80 -4.34
C ASN A 85 -7.30 -1.28 -4.30
N LYS A 86 -7.15 -0.60 -5.45
CA LYS A 86 -7.23 0.87 -5.54
C LYS A 86 -8.61 1.43 -5.15
N ASP A 87 -9.68 0.68 -5.38
CA ASP A 87 -11.05 1.06 -5.01
C ASP A 87 -11.29 1.14 -3.50
N ALA A 88 -10.41 0.53 -2.70
CA ALA A 88 -10.48 0.55 -1.24
C ALA A 88 -9.53 1.57 -0.60
N TYR A 89 -8.70 2.32 -1.36
CA TYR A 89 -7.66 3.18 -0.78
C TYR A 89 -8.19 4.24 0.18
N ILE A 90 -9.32 4.87 -0.16
CA ILE A 90 -9.96 5.85 0.74
C ILE A 90 -10.40 5.19 2.05
N LYS A 91 -10.94 3.95 1.99
CA LYS A 91 -11.31 3.19 3.19
C LYS A 91 -10.09 2.83 4.02
N TYR A 92 -9.00 2.40 3.36
CA TYR A 92 -7.73 2.17 4.04
C TYR A 92 -7.21 3.44 4.70
N HIS A 93 -7.31 4.60 4.05
CA HIS A 93 -6.88 5.88 4.61
C HIS A 93 -7.56 6.19 5.95
N GLU A 94 -8.89 6.09 6.01
CA GLU A 94 -9.64 6.36 7.24
C GLU A 94 -9.27 5.43 8.40
N LEU A 95 -8.98 4.15 8.11
CA LEU A 95 -8.55 3.19 9.14
C LEU A 95 -7.10 3.43 9.55
N LEU A 96 -6.22 3.65 8.57
CA LEU A 96 -4.79 3.87 8.79
C LEU A 96 -4.51 5.18 9.53
N LEU A 97 -5.31 6.23 9.34
CA LEU A 97 -5.18 7.45 10.12
C LEU A 97 -5.39 7.22 11.62
N LYS A 98 -6.18 6.21 12.02
CA LYS A 98 -6.35 5.84 13.44
C LYS A 98 -5.17 5.05 13.96
N LEU A 99 -4.61 4.16 13.13
CA LEU A 99 -3.55 3.23 13.51
C LEU A 99 -2.15 3.85 13.45
N VAL A 100 -1.88 4.74 12.49
CA VAL A 100 -0.59 5.42 12.34
C VAL A 100 -0.52 6.58 13.32
N LYS A 101 0.58 6.69 14.06
CA LYS A 101 0.80 7.75 15.06
C LYS A 101 0.82 9.15 14.43
N VAL A 102 0.58 10.17 15.24
CA VAL A 102 0.84 11.57 14.82
C VAL A 102 2.32 11.72 14.45
N GLY A 103 2.59 12.31 13.28
CA GLY A 103 3.92 12.39 12.68
C GLY A 103 4.36 11.14 11.92
N GLY A 104 3.62 10.03 12.03
CA GLY A 104 3.82 8.84 11.21
C GLY A 104 3.40 9.06 9.75
N ILE A 105 3.80 8.13 8.89
CA ILE A 105 3.65 8.29 7.43
C ILE A 105 2.82 7.15 6.85
N ILE A 106 1.86 7.49 5.99
CA ILE A 106 1.14 6.55 5.12
C ILE A 106 1.59 6.81 3.68
N ALA A 107 2.00 5.76 2.98
CA ALA A 107 2.47 5.83 1.61
C ALA A 107 1.53 5.04 0.69
N TYR A 108 1.07 5.65 -0.39
CA TYR A 108 0.19 5.05 -1.40
C TYR A 108 0.93 4.88 -2.73
N ASP A 109 0.98 3.65 -3.23
CA ASP A 109 1.67 3.34 -4.49
C ASP A 109 0.74 3.48 -5.72
N ASN A 110 1.39 3.64 -6.88
CA ASN A 110 0.80 3.79 -8.22
C ASN A 110 -0.15 4.97 -8.40
N THR A 111 0.07 6.06 -7.66
CA THR A 111 -0.83 7.23 -7.63
C THR A 111 -0.82 8.08 -8.89
N LEU A 112 0.14 7.87 -9.80
CA LEU A 112 0.15 8.45 -11.15
C LEU A 112 -0.47 7.52 -12.21
N TRP A 113 -0.64 6.23 -11.91
CA TRP A 113 -1.36 5.23 -12.70
C TRP A 113 -1.01 5.22 -14.19
N PHE A 114 0.22 4.83 -14.50
CA PHE A 114 0.83 4.83 -15.84
C PHE A 114 0.81 6.21 -16.51
N GLY A 115 0.70 7.30 -15.73
CA GLY A 115 0.54 8.67 -16.24
C GLY A 115 -0.88 9.01 -16.71
N THR A 116 -1.80 8.05 -16.71
CA THR A 116 -3.16 8.23 -17.27
C THR A 116 -4.00 9.26 -16.52
N VAL A 117 -3.61 9.65 -15.31
CA VAL A 117 -4.31 10.66 -14.48
C VAL A 117 -4.37 12.05 -15.14
N VAL A 118 -3.49 12.34 -16.10
CA VAL A 118 -3.51 13.60 -16.88
C VAL A 118 -4.00 13.43 -18.32
N GLU A 119 -4.33 12.20 -18.73
CA GLU A 119 -4.79 11.90 -20.08
C GLU A 119 -6.30 12.16 -20.26
N ALA A 120 -6.68 12.52 -21.48
CA ALA A 120 -8.07 12.58 -21.91
C ALA A 120 -8.70 11.17 -21.93
N GLU A 121 -9.98 11.05 -21.57
CA GLU A 121 -10.66 9.76 -21.34
C GLU A 121 -10.62 8.83 -22.57
N GLU A 122 -10.68 9.40 -23.76
CA GLU A 122 -10.61 8.70 -25.04
C GLU A 122 -9.26 8.02 -25.31
N ASN A 123 -8.18 8.48 -24.66
CA ASN A 123 -6.82 7.98 -24.86
C ASN A 123 -6.42 6.91 -23.83
N VAL A 124 -7.20 6.76 -22.76
CA VAL A 124 -6.90 5.80 -21.69
C VAL A 124 -7.31 4.40 -22.13
N GLU A 125 -6.39 3.44 -22.03
CA GLU A 125 -6.68 2.03 -22.32
C GLU A 125 -7.71 1.43 -21.34
N GLU A 126 -8.59 0.56 -21.83
CA GLU A 126 -9.70 -0.02 -21.05
C GLU A 126 -9.27 -0.67 -19.72
N PHE A 127 -8.11 -1.35 -19.72
CA PHE A 127 -7.59 -2.01 -18.52
C PHE A 127 -7.24 -0.99 -17.41
N ALA A 128 -6.85 0.24 -17.77
CA ALA A 128 -6.41 1.27 -16.85
C ALA A 128 -7.58 2.13 -16.33
N LYS A 129 -8.69 2.23 -17.07
CA LYS A 129 -9.82 3.14 -16.75
C LYS A 129 -10.38 2.97 -15.35
N LYS A 130 -10.60 1.71 -14.91
CA LYS A 130 -11.17 1.43 -13.58
C LYS A 130 -10.24 1.94 -12.47
N GLY A 131 -8.95 1.58 -12.52
CA GLY A 131 -7.95 2.02 -11.54
C GLY A 131 -7.77 3.53 -11.55
N ARG A 132 -7.69 4.14 -12.74
CA ARG A 132 -7.59 5.59 -12.93
C ARG A 132 -8.71 6.34 -12.21
N LYS A 133 -9.96 5.88 -12.37
CA LYS A 133 -11.11 6.52 -11.71
C LYS A 133 -10.93 6.57 -10.19
N HIS A 134 -10.52 5.46 -9.57
CA HIS A 134 -10.32 5.40 -8.13
C HIS A 134 -9.14 6.25 -7.67
N LEU A 135 -8.07 6.32 -8.46
CA LEU A 135 -6.89 7.10 -8.11
C LEU A 135 -7.09 8.61 -8.31
N LEU A 136 -7.87 9.04 -9.31
CA LEU A 136 -8.30 10.44 -9.41
C LEU A 136 -9.12 10.88 -8.19
N GLN A 137 -10.04 10.02 -7.74
CA GLN A 137 -10.82 10.25 -6.52
C GLN A 137 -9.93 10.31 -5.28
N LEU A 138 -9.01 9.36 -5.15
CA LEU A 138 -8.04 9.33 -4.05
C LEU A 138 -7.16 10.58 -4.03
N ASN A 139 -6.54 10.94 -5.15
CA ASN A 139 -5.61 12.07 -5.21
C ASN A 139 -6.32 13.38 -4.84
N SER A 140 -7.56 13.55 -5.30
CA SER A 140 -8.40 14.71 -4.91
C SER A 140 -8.76 14.68 -3.43
N PHE A 141 -9.12 13.50 -2.91
CA PHE A 141 -9.46 13.31 -1.50
C PHE A 141 -8.26 13.62 -0.59
N LEU A 142 -7.09 13.06 -0.87
CA LEU A 142 -5.87 13.27 -0.08
C LEU A 142 -5.39 14.73 -0.16
N ALA A 143 -5.48 15.37 -1.33
CA ALA A 143 -5.10 16.78 -1.48
C ALA A 143 -6.00 17.74 -0.69
N ALA A 144 -7.22 17.32 -0.34
CA ALA A 144 -8.19 18.09 0.43
C ALA A 144 -8.22 17.71 1.92
N ASP A 145 -7.46 16.70 2.35
CA ASP A 145 -7.47 16.21 3.73
C ASP A 145 -6.54 17.06 4.62
N ASP A 146 -7.13 17.81 5.55
CA ASP A 146 -6.41 18.71 6.47
C ASP A 146 -5.66 17.99 7.59
N ARG A 147 -5.91 16.69 7.77
CA ARG A 147 -5.27 15.85 8.80
C ARG A 147 -3.86 15.43 8.40
N ILE A 148 -3.44 15.70 7.17
CA ILE A 148 -2.16 15.25 6.61
C ILE A 148 -1.36 16.37 5.96
N GLU A 149 -0.03 16.20 5.97
CA GLU A 149 0.86 16.85 5.00
C GLU A 149 1.14 15.87 3.85
N LEU A 150 1.00 16.34 2.62
CA LEU A 150 1.09 15.50 1.42
C LEU A 150 2.32 15.84 0.57
N ALA A 151 3.01 14.82 0.10
CA ALA A 151 4.01 14.92 -0.96
C ALA A 151 3.79 13.80 -1.99
N LEU A 152 3.44 14.19 -3.23
CA LEU A 152 3.43 13.28 -4.38
C LEU A 152 4.82 13.30 -5.04
N VAL A 153 5.46 12.15 -5.13
CA VAL A 153 6.78 12.00 -5.78
C VAL A 153 6.69 11.08 -7.00
N SER A 154 7.38 11.47 -8.07
CA SER A 154 7.43 10.72 -9.34
C SER A 154 8.45 9.58 -9.29
N ILE A 155 8.32 8.70 -8.29
CA ILE A 155 9.10 7.46 -8.16
C ILE A 155 8.19 6.30 -8.55
N GLY A 156 8.69 5.37 -9.36
CA GLY A 156 7.90 4.24 -9.87
C GLY A 156 6.70 4.74 -10.67
N ASP A 157 5.51 4.24 -10.31
CA ASP A 157 4.24 4.66 -10.92
C ASP A 157 3.51 5.77 -10.11
N GLY A 158 4.29 6.54 -9.36
CA GLY A 158 3.81 7.61 -8.48
C GLY A 158 3.60 7.12 -7.05
N LEU A 159 4.23 7.80 -6.11
CA LEU A 159 4.14 7.51 -4.69
C LEU A 159 3.64 8.76 -3.95
N THR A 160 2.49 8.65 -3.29
CA THR A 160 1.98 9.72 -2.43
C THR A 160 2.33 9.42 -0.99
N LEU A 161 3.09 10.30 -0.36
CA LEU A 161 3.44 10.27 1.05
C LEU A 161 2.51 11.20 1.82
N CYS A 162 1.86 10.68 2.86
CA CYS A 162 0.97 11.41 3.75
C CYS A 162 1.52 11.35 5.17
N ARG A 163 1.98 12.48 5.72
CA ARG A 163 2.39 12.57 7.13
C ARG A 163 1.20 13.00 7.98
N ARG A 164 0.80 12.19 8.98
CA ARG A 164 -0.31 12.52 9.89
C ARG A 164 0.03 13.72 10.78
N LEU A 165 -0.90 14.66 10.93
CA LEU A 165 -0.73 15.89 11.72
C LEU A 165 -1.36 15.84 13.12
N TYR A 166 -2.55 15.24 13.25
CA TYR A 166 -3.28 15.08 14.51
C TYR A 166 -4.17 13.84 14.49
#